data_AF-A0A925X8P8-F1
#
_entry.id   AF-A0A925X8P8-F1
#
_cell.length_a   1.000
_cell.length_b   1.000
_cell.length_c   1.000
_cell.angle_alpha   90.00
_cell.angle_beta   90.00
_cell.angle_gamma   90.00
#
_symmetry.space_group_name_H-M   'P 1'
#
loop_
_entity.id
_entity.type
_entity.pdbx_description
1 polymer ?
#
loop_
_entity_poly.entity_id
_entity_poly.type
_entity_poly.pdbx_seq_one_letter_code
_entity_poly.pdbx_strand_id
1 'polypeptide(L)'
;IRKDALLAASRLVIAVNEVINSLPGKQVGTVGKISSYPGASNVIPGKVVMSLEIRDLSLEKVETLFAEVQKRAREIASDSKTEISFQQQFVIKPALSNNLLKDKIDSSAKGLGFTTKFMQSGAIHDSQNMSLIAPMAMIFVPSVGGISHSPNEFTNAVDMTNGANVLLQTILSIDKQQKS
;
A
#
# COMPACT_ATOMS: atom_id res chain seq x y z
N ILE A 1 6.77 -18.92 -34.91
CA ILE A 1 6.62 -17.66 -34.13
C ILE A 1 7.34 -17.85 -32.80
N ARG A 2 8.26 -16.94 -32.50
CA ARG A 2 9.13 -16.94 -31.31
C ARG A 2 8.32 -16.62 -30.05
N LYS A 3 8.44 -17.44 -29.00
CA LYS A 3 7.81 -17.22 -27.69
C LYS A 3 8.82 -16.54 -26.77
N ASP A 4 8.69 -15.23 -26.59
CA ASP A 4 9.62 -14.42 -25.78
C ASP A 4 8.93 -14.01 -24.48
N ALA A 5 9.25 -14.69 -23.38
CA ALA A 5 8.60 -14.47 -22.09
C ALA A 5 8.91 -13.09 -21.50
N LEU A 6 10.08 -12.52 -21.82
CA LEU A 6 10.46 -11.20 -21.32
C LEU A 6 9.75 -10.08 -22.06
N LEU A 7 9.54 -10.23 -23.37
CA LEU A 7 8.70 -9.28 -24.12
C LEU A 7 7.25 -9.31 -23.62
N ALA A 8 6.68 -10.51 -23.39
CA ALA A 8 5.35 -10.66 -22.82
C ALA A 8 5.24 -10.04 -21.42
N ALA A 9 6.22 -10.30 -20.55
CA ALA A 9 6.28 -9.70 -19.22
C ALA A 9 6.40 -8.17 -19.27
N SER A 10 7.21 -7.63 -20.17
CA SER A 10 7.37 -6.17 -20.34
C SER A 10 6.07 -5.49 -20.77
N ARG A 11 5.32 -6.10 -21.70
CA ARG A 11 3.97 -5.64 -22.06
C ARG A 11 3.02 -5.70 -20.87
N LEU A 12 3.12 -6.74 -20.03
CA LEU A 12 2.29 -6.86 -18.83
C LEU A 12 2.63 -5.78 -17.78
N VAL A 13 3.91 -5.42 -17.59
CA VAL A 13 4.31 -4.32 -16.70
C VAL A 13 3.66 -3.00 -17.13
N ILE A 14 3.68 -2.71 -18.44
CA ILE A 14 3.03 -1.50 -18.99
C ILE A 14 1.52 -1.57 -18.77
N ALA A 15 0.89 -2.71 -19.10
CA ALA A 15 -0.55 -2.88 -18.93
C ALA A 15 -0.99 -2.73 -17.46
N VAL A 16 -0.21 -3.22 -16.49
CA VAL A 16 -0.46 -3.00 -15.06
C VAL A 16 -0.47 -1.50 -14.76
N ASN A 17 0.54 -0.76 -15.20
CA ASN A 17 0.58 0.69 -14.96
C ASN A 17 -0.62 1.41 -15.58
N GLU A 18 -0.97 1.10 -16.83
CA GLU A 18 -2.13 1.68 -17.52
C GLU A 18 -3.44 1.39 -16.78
N VAL A 19 -3.68 0.13 -16.39
CA VAL A 19 -4.90 -0.28 -15.69
C VAL A 19 -5.03 0.45 -14.35
N ILE A 20 -3.95 0.53 -13.58
CA ILE A 20 -3.96 1.17 -12.27
C ILE A 20 -4.26 2.67 -12.38
N ASN A 21 -3.71 3.33 -13.40
CA ASN A 21 -3.93 4.75 -13.66
C ASN A 21 -5.22 5.05 -14.45
N SER A 22 -5.96 4.04 -14.91
CA SER A 22 -7.20 4.22 -15.68
C SER A 22 -8.35 4.80 -14.85
N LEU A 23 -8.29 4.67 -13.52
CA LEU A 23 -9.32 5.15 -12.60
C LEU A 23 -8.77 6.33 -11.78
N PRO A 24 -9.59 7.36 -11.48
CA PRO A 24 -9.21 8.35 -10.50
C PRO A 24 -9.09 7.73 -9.10
N GLY A 25 -8.17 8.24 -8.28
CA GLY A 25 -8.02 7.81 -6.88
C GLY A 25 -6.58 7.78 -6.40
N LYS A 26 -6.36 7.06 -5.30
CA LYS A 26 -5.05 6.89 -4.64
C LYS A 26 -4.53 5.46 -4.72
N GLN A 27 -5.16 4.61 -5.53
CA GLN A 27 -4.68 3.25 -5.74
C GLN A 27 -3.27 3.26 -6.29
N VAL A 28 -2.49 2.26 -5.90
CA VAL A 28 -1.17 2.01 -6.46
C VAL A 28 -1.07 0.58 -6.92
N GLY A 29 -0.26 0.34 -7.94
CA GLY A 29 0.04 -1.00 -8.41
C GLY A 29 1.44 -1.06 -8.98
N THR A 30 2.21 -2.02 -8.50
CA THR A 30 3.67 -2.03 -8.67
C THR A 30 4.16 -3.43 -9.01
N VAL A 31 4.99 -3.50 -10.05
CA VAL A 31 5.85 -4.65 -10.33
C VAL A 31 7.24 -4.34 -9.78
N GLY A 32 7.48 -4.77 -8.54
CA GLY A 32 8.70 -4.40 -7.80
C GLY A 32 9.88 -5.36 -7.98
N LYS A 33 9.64 -6.56 -8.50
CA LYS A 33 10.66 -7.60 -8.70
C LYS A 33 10.40 -8.31 -10.02
N ILE A 34 11.46 -8.53 -10.79
CA ILE A 34 11.44 -9.33 -12.01
C ILE A 34 12.67 -10.24 -12.06
N SER A 35 12.48 -11.48 -12.52
CA SER A 35 13.55 -12.45 -12.72
C SER A 35 13.31 -13.16 -14.05
N SER A 36 14.30 -13.07 -14.94
CA SER A 36 14.24 -13.61 -16.30
C SER A 36 15.17 -14.80 -16.43
N TYR A 37 14.70 -15.89 -17.04
CA TYR A 37 15.42 -17.15 -17.16
C TYR A 37 15.55 -17.58 -18.62
N PRO A 38 16.76 -18.02 -19.06
CA PRO A 38 17.95 -18.25 -18.24
C PRO A 38 18.74 -16.98 -17.88
N GLY A 39 18.38 -15.82 -18.44
CA GLY A 39 19.04 -14.54 -18.13
C GLY A 39 20.34 -14.28 -18.92
N ALA A 40 20.64 -15.09 -19.94
CA ALA A 40 21.76 -14.86 -20.84
C ALA A 40 21.39 -13.84 -21.94
N SER A 41 22.29 -12.93 -22.27
CA SER A 41 22.05 -11.81 -23.21
C SER A 41 21.74 -12.26 -24.64
N ASN A 42 22.25 -13.42 -25.04
CA ASN A 42 22.08 -14.02 -26.35
C ASN A 42 21.01 -15.13 -26.38
N VAL A 43 20.28 -15.35 -25.28
CA VAL A 43 19.24 -16.38 -25.19
C VAL A 43 17.89 -15.76 -24.92
N ILE A 44 16.90 -16.17 -25.69
CA ILE A 44 15.52 -15.74 -25.56
C ILE A 44 14.98 -16.26 -24.22
N PRO A 45 14.46 -15.39 -23.34
CA PRO A 45 13.90 -15.86 -22.08
C PRO A 45 12.69 -16.78 -22.30
N GLY A 46 12.78 -17.99 -21.76
CA GLY A 46 11.69 -18.97 -21.79
C GLY A 46 10.74 -18.83 -20.59
N LYS A 47 11.17 -18.14 -19.53
CA LYS A 47 10.39 -17.91 -18.31
C LYS A 47 10.73 -16.58 -17.68
N VAL A 48 9.71 -15.86 -17.23
CA VAL A 48 9.86 -14.71 -16.35
C VAL A 48 8.98 -14.93 -15.12
N VAL A 49 9.51 -14.58 -13.95
CA VAL A 49 8.77 -14.53 -12.70
C VAL A 49 8.83 -13.09 -12.20
N MET A 50 7.67 -12.49 -11.91
CA MET A 50 7.59 -11.11 -11.44
C MET A 50 6.58 -10.98 -10.31
N SER A 51 6.76 -9.96 -9.46
CA SER A 51 5.77 -9.60 -8.43
C SER A 51 4.70 -8.67 -9.00
N LEU A 52 3.53 -8.68 -8.39
CA LEU A 52 2.50 -7.67 -8.60
C LEU A 52 1.86 -7.37 -7.25
N GLU A 53 1.96 -6.12 -6.82
CA GLU A 53 1.23 -5.60 -5.67
C GLU A 53 0.19 -4.60 -6.18
N ILE A 54 -1.06 -4.69 -5.70
CA ILE A 54 -2.11 -3.69 -5.93
C ILE A 54 -2.65 -3.30 -4.56
N ARG A 55 -2.80 -2.00 -4.30
CA ARG A 55 -3.22 -1.48 -3.00
C ARG A 55 -4.21 -0.32 -3.17
N ASP A 56 -5.33 -0.40 -2.45
CA ASP A 56 -6.32 0.66 -2.27
C ASP A 56 -7.05 0.46 -0.92
N LEU A 57 -7.83 1.44 -0.45
CA LEU A 57 -8.69 1.29 0.73
C LEU A 57 -9.95 0.47 0.45
N SER A 58 -10.39 0.40 -0.81
CA SER A 58 -11.51 -0.42 -1.24
C SER A 58 -11.00 -1.74 -1.80
N LEU A 59 -11.34 -2.83 -1.11
CA LEU A 59 -11.03 -4.19 -1.58
C LEU A 59 -11.71 -4.47 -2.93
N GLU A 60 -12.96 -4.03 -3.09
CA GLU A 60 -13.71 -4.16 -4.35
C GLU A 60 -12.98 -3.47 -5.52
N LYS A 61 -12.37 -2.30 -5.26
CA LYS A 61 -11.57 -1.59 -6.27
C LYS A 61 -10.31 -2.37 -6.63
N VAL A 62 -9.63 -2.96 -5.64
CA VAL A 62 -8.45 -3.83 -5.87
C VAL A 62 -8.83 -5.03 -6.74
N GLU A 63 -9.94 -5.70 -6.42
CA GLU A 63 -10.43 -6.86 -7.17
C GLU A 63 -10.80 -6.49 -8.61
N THR A 64 -11.45 -5.34 -8.81
CA THR A 64 -11.81 -4.82 -10.13
C THR A 64 -10.57 -4.54 -10.97
N LEU A 65 -9.57 -3.84 -10.41
CA LEU A 65 -8.31 -3.54 -11.10
C LEU A 65 -7.55 -4.83 -11.43
N PHE A 66 -7.51 -5.79 -10.52
CA PHE A 66 -6.85 -7.07 -10.76
C PHE A 66 -7.53 -7.87 -11.87
N ALA A 67 -8.86 -7.87 -11.94
CA ALA A 67 -9.61 -8.53 -13.01
C ALA A 67 -9.28 -7.94 -14.39
N GLU A 68 -9.12 -6.61 -14.50
CA GLU A 68 -8.72 -5.96 -15.76
C GLU A 68 -7.26 -6.28 -16.12
N VAL A 69 -6.35 -6.33 -15.14
CA VAL A 69 -4.97 -6.81 -15.37
C VAL A 69 -4.98 -8.25 -15.91
N GLN A 70 -5.78 -9.14 -15.34
CA GLN A 70 -5.91 -10.52 -15.82
C GLN A 70 -6.45 -10.58 -17.26
N LYS A 71 -7.37 -9.69 -17.62
CA LYS A 71 -7.88 -9.58 -18.99
C LYS A 71 -6.78 -9.15 -19.97
N ARG A 72 -6.05 -8.08 -19.67
CA ARG A 72 -4.89 -7.63 -20.48
C ARG A 72 -3.81 -8.71 -20.58
N ALA A 73 -3.58 -9.46 -19.50
CA ALA A 73 -2.64 -10.59 -19.50
C ALA A 73 -3.06 -11.70 -20.47
N ARG A 74 -4.35 -12.03 -20.57
CA ARG A 74 -4.85 -13.02 -21.55
C ARG A 74 -4.63 -12.57 -23.00
N GLU A 75 -4.88 -11.30 -23.28
CA GLU A 75 -4.63 -10.70 -24.60
C GLU A 75 -3.14 -10.77 -24.96
N ILE A 76 -2.26 -10.36 -24.04
CA ILE A 76 -0.80 -10.41 -24.22
C ILE A 76 -0.32 -11.85 -24.43
N ALA A 77 -0.82 -12.80 -23.63
CA ALA A 77 -0.46 -14.22 -23.73
C ALA A 77 -0.84 -14.79 -25.10
N SER A 78 -2.03 -14.47 -25.60
CA SER A 78 -2.50 -14.85 -26.93
C SER A 78 -1.60 -14.30 -28.04
N ASP A 79 -1.36 -12.98 -28.03
CA ASP A 79 -0.56 -12.30 -29.05
C ASP A 79 0.89 -12.80 -29.11
N SER A 80 1.49 -13.01 -27.94
CA SER A 80 2.89 -13.43 -27.81
C SER A 80 3.09 -14.94 -27.84
N LYS A 81 1.99 -15.71 -27.88
CA LYS A 81 1.96 -17.18 -27.79
C LYS A 81 2.68 -17.73 -26.56
N THR A 82 2.64 -16.98 -25.46
CA THR A 82 3.17 -17.38 -24.14
C THR A 82 2.04 -17.80 -23.21
N GLU A 83 2.40 -18.36 -22.06
CA GLU A 83 1.48 -18.60 -20.96
C GLU A 83 1.75 -17.58 -19.85
N ILE A 84 0.69 -17.01 -19.27
CA ILE A 84 0.77 -16.11 -18.12
C ILE A 84 -0.22 -16.62 -17.07
N SER A 85 0.28 -16.90 -15.88
CA SER A 85 -0.51 -17.34 -14.73
C SER A 85 -0.20 -16.47 -13.51
N PHE A 86 -1.18 -16.36 -12.62
CA PHE A 86 -1.07 -15.59 -11.39
C PHE A 86 -1.20 -16.52 -10.20
N GLN A 87 -0.28 -16.39 -9.24
CA GLN A 87 -0.37 -17.06 -7.95
C GLN A 87 -0.49 -15.98 -6.87
N GLN A 88 -1.64 -15.93 -6.22
CA GLN A 88 -1.87 -15.01 -5.12
C GLN A 88 -1.11 -15.49 -3.88
N GLN A 89 -0.19 -14.66 -3.39
CA GLN A 89 0.62 -15.00 -2.22
C GLN A 89 -0.04 -14.54 -0.92
N PHE A 90 -0.53 -13.30 -0.85
CA PHE A 90 -1.13 -12.72 0.36
C PHE A 90 -2.23 -11.73 0.00
N VAL A 91 -3.24 -11.61 0.87
CA VAL A 91 -4.23 -10.51 0.87
C VAL A 91 -4.17 -9.85 2.22
N ILE A 92 -3.86 -8.55 2.23
CA ILE A 92 -3.98 -7.72 3.43
C ILE A 92 -5.20 -6.84 3.23
N LYS A 93 -6.26 -7.11 3.99
CA LYS A 93 -7.46 -6.27 3.95
C LYS A 93 -7.13 -4.88 4.50
N PRO A 94 -7.64 -3.80 3.90
CA PRO A 94 -7.47 -2.45 4.45
C PRO A 94 -7.98 -2.37 5.89
N ALA A 95 -7.11 -1.99 6.81
CA ALA A 95 -7.46 -1.77 8.20
C ALA A 95 -7.96 -0.33 8.38
N LEU A 96 -9.27 -0.13 8.23
CA LEU A 96 -9.88 1.19 8.38
C LEU A 96 -9.78 1.67 9.83
N SER A 97 -9.24 2.87 10.02
CA SER A 97 -9.22 3.48 11.35
C SER A 97 -10.63 3.80 11.83
N ASN A 98 -10.91 3.50 13.09
CA ASN A 98 -12.18 3.79 13.75
C ASN A 98 -12.45 5.31 13.76
N ASN A 99 -13.66 5.71 13.36
CA ASN A 99 -14.02 7.13 13.25
C ASN A 99 -14.00 7.86 14.60
N LEU A 100 -14.55 7.26 15.66
CA LEU A 100 -14.54 7.86 16.99
C LEU A 100 -13.10 8.11 17.47
N LEU A 101 -12.21 7.14 17.29
CA LEU A 101 -10.81 7.29 17.69
C LEU A 101 -10.09 8.37 16.87
N LYS A 102 -10.32 8.43 15.56
CA LYS A 102 -9.78 9.52 14.71
C LYS A 102 -10.24 10.89 15.18
N ASP A 103 -11.52 11.05 15.51
CA ASP A 103 -12.08 12.32 15.95
C ASP A 103 -11.52 12.74 17.31
N LYS A 104 -11.27 11.77 18.21
CA LYS A 104 -10.60 12.01 19.48
C LYS A 104 -9.15 12.42 19.33
N ILE A 105 -8.42 11.78 18.41
CA ILE A 105 -7.05 12.17 18.07
C ILE A 105 -7.03 13.60 17.53
N ASP A 106 -7.88 13.91 16.55
CA ASP A 106 -7.94 15.24 15.93
C ASP A 106 -8.32 16.33 16.94
N SER A 107 -9.31 16.06 17.80
CA SER A 107 -9.70 16.98 18.86
C SER A 107 -8.58 17.20 19.88
N SER A 108 -7.84 16.15 20.25
CA SER A 108 -6.72 16.24 21.19
C SER A 108 -5.57 17.06 20.61
N ALA A 109 -5.24 16.85 19.34
CA ALA A 109 -4.22 17.62 18.65
C ALA A 109 -4.60 19.10 18.50
N LYS A 110 -5.84 19.39 18.11
CA LYS A 110 -6.36 20.77 18.02
C LYS A 110 -6.41 21.45 19.39
N GLY A 111 -6.78 20.73 20.45
CA GLY A 111 -6.75 21.25 21.82
C GLY A 111 -5.36 21.64 22.31
N LEU A 112 -4.30 21.02 21.75
CA LEU A 112 -2.90 21.39 21.98
C LEU A 112 -2.40 22.49 21.03
N GLY A 113 -3.25 23.01 20.15
CA GLY A 113 -2.90 24.07 19.19
C GLY A 113 -2.18 23.59 17.93
N PHE A 114 -2.18 22.29 17.64
CA PHE A 114 -1.51 21.74 16.45
C PHE A 114 -2.41 21.74 15.21
N THR A 115 -1.79 21.94 14.06
CA THR A 115 -2.43 21.69 12.76
C THR A 115 -2.42 20.20 12.44
N THR A 116 -3.50 19.68 11.87
CA THR A 116 -3.64 18.26 11.55
C THR A 116 -4.06 18.04 10.10
N LYS A 117 -3.82 16.83 9.59
CA LYS A 117 -4.32 16.36 8.30
C LYS A 117 -4.62 14.87 8.38
N PHE A 118 -5.79 14.46 7.90
CA PHE A 118 -6.09 13.04 7.72
C PHE A 118 -5.30 12.47 6.54
N MET A 119 -4.66 11.33 6.76
CA MET A 119 -3.89 10.63 5.74
C MET A 119 -3.97 9.12 5.91
N GLN A 120 -3.64 8.41 4.83
CA GLN A 120 -3.52 6.97 4.81
C GLN A 120 -2.09 6.59 5.20
N SER A 121 -1.91 5.46 5.91
CA SER A 121 -0.57 4.89 6.03
C SER A 121 -0.20 4.16 4.75
N GLY A 122 0.97 4.50 4.21
CA GLY A 122 1.60 3.79 3.11
C GLY A 122 2.42 2.58 3.56
N ALA A 123 2.56 2.34 4.86
CA ALA A 123 3.31 1.22 5.41
C ALA A 123 2.38 0.24 6.15
N ILE A 124 2.84 -1.01 6.24
CA ILE A 124 2.22 -2.03 7.09
C ILE A 124 2.70 -1.80 8.52
N HIS A 125 1.78 -1.82 9.48
CA HIS A 125 2.06 -1.67 10.91
C HIS A 125 1.28 -2.72 11.69
N ASP A 126 1.72 -3.01 12.91
CA ASP A 126 1.02 -3.95 13.82
C ASP A 126 -0.44 -3.56 14.08
N SER A 127 -0.74 -2.27 13.96
CA SER A 127 -2.09 -1.73 14.06
C SER A 127 -3.07 -2.38 13.06
N GLN A 128 -2.60 -2.86 11.90
CA GLN A 128 -3.43 -3.60 10.96
C GLN A 128 -3.93 -4.92 11.55
N ASN A 129 -3.07 -5.66 12.24
CA ASN A 129 -3.47 -6.88 12.93
C ASN A 129 -4.37 -6.56 14.12
N MET A 130 -4.05 -5.51 14.88
CA MET A 130 -4.87 -5.06 16.02
C MET A 130 -6.29 -4.67 15.61
N SER A 131 -6.49 -4.19 14.37
CA SER A 131 -7.82 -3.83 13.86
C SER A 131 -8.80 -5.01 13.78
N LEU A 132 -8.29 -6.25 13.78
CA LEU A 132 -9.11 -7.47 13.81
C LEU A 132 -9.65 -7.79 15.22
N ILE A 133 -9.10 -7.16 16.25
CA ILE A 133 -9.36 -7.47 17.66
C ILE A 133 -10.06 -6.30 18.36
N ALA A 134 -9.73 -5.06 18.02
CA ALA A 134 -10.29 -3.86 18.66
C ALA A 134 -10.33 -2.65 17.70
N PRO A 135 -11.15 -1.62 18.00
CA PRO A 135 -11.07 -0.33 17.32
C PRO A 135 -9.64 0.23 17.34
N MET A 136 -9.14 0.67 16.18
CA MET A 136 -7.78 1.18 16.03
C MET A 136 -7.77 2.52 15.29
N ALA A 137 -6.88 3.43 15.68
CA ALA A 137 -6.46 4.58 14.88
C ALA A 137 -4.98 4.86 15.15
N MET A 138 -4.32 5.59 14.24
CA MET A 138 -2.90 5.93 14.35
C MET A 138 -2.68 7.43 14.40
N ILE A 139 -1.62 7.84 15.09
CA ILE A 139 -1.10 9.20 15.11
C ILE A 139 0.23 9.18 14.36
N PHE A 140 0.38 10.06 13.37
CA PHE A 140 1.66 10.28 12.70
C PHE A 140 2.28 11.62 13.11
N VAL A 141 3.60 11.63 13.15
CA VAL A 141 4.44 12.81 13.28
C VAL A 141 5.32 12.92 12.04
N PRO A 142 5.71 14.13 11.62
CA PRO A 142 6.52 14.32 10.41
C PRO A 142 7.94 13.76 10.59
N SER A 143 8.45 13.05 9.58
CA SER A 143 9.87 12.73 9.43
C SER A 143 10.51 13.73 8.46
N VAL A 144 11.74 14.17 8.73
CA VAL A 144 12.48 15.14 7.92
C VAL A 144 12.69 14.57 6.52
N GLY A 145 12.19 15.28 5.50
CA GLY A 145 12.25 14.84 4.10
C GLY A 145 11.37 13.64 3.77
N GLY A 146 10.54 13.14 4.70
CA GLY A 146 9.73 11.93 4.50
C GLY A 146 10.57 10.66 4.35
N ILE A 147 11.83 10.67 4.79
CA ILE A 147 12.75 9.54 4.71
C ILE A 147 12.36 8.50 5.76
N SER A 148 12.36 7.23 5.36
CA SER A 148 12.18 6.08 6.25
C SER A 148 12.99 4.88 5.76
N HIS A 149 13.28 3.92 6.64
CA HIS A 149 14.13 2.74 6.37
C HIS A 149 15.54 3.11 5.87
N SER A 150 16.09 4.20 6.39
CA SER A 150 17.41 4.73 6.03
C SER A 150 18.14 5.18 7.29
N PRO A 151 19.48 5.11 7.35
CA PRO A 151 20.26 5.75 8.42
C PRO A 151 20.02 7.26 8.55
N ASN A 152 19.50 7.90 7.48
CA ASN A 152 19.15 9.32 7.46
C ASN A 152 17.72 9.60 7.92
N GLU A 153 16.96 8.58 8.37
CA GLU A 153 15.64 8.76 8.95
C GLU A 153 15.75 9.59 10.24
N PHE A 154 15.01 10.70 10.31
CA PHE A 154 15.10 11.62 11.44
C PHE A 154 13.77 12.35 11.67
N THR A 155 13.31 12.36 12.92
CA THR A 155 12.16 13.15 13.38
C THR A 155 12.65 14.09 14.47
N ASN A 156 12.29 15.38 14.40
CA ASN A 156 12.73 16.33 15.42
C ASN A 156 12.16 15.94 16.79
N ALA A 157 12.93 16.17 17.86
CA ALA A 157 12.47 15.89 19.22
C ALA A 157 11.13 16.57 19.56
N VAL A 158 10.93 17.81 19.08
CA VAL A 158 9.66 18.54 19.26
C VAL A 158 8.49 17.80 18.60
N ASP A 159 8.67 17.27 17.39
CA ASP A 159 7.63 16.52 16.69
C ASP A 159 7.29 15.22 17.42
N MET A 160 8.31 14.52 17.93
CA MET A 160 8.11 13.33 18.77
C MET A 160 7.34 13.66 20.05
N THR A 161 7.72 14.74 20.74
CA THR A 161 7.04 15.21 21.96
C THR A 161 5.59 15.61 21.66
N ASN A 162 5.34 16.29 20.54
CA ASN A 162 4.00 16.64 20.11
C ASN A 162 3.15 15.38 19.89
N GLY A 163 3.67 14.38 19.16
CA GLY A 163 2.98 13.11 18.96
C GLY A 163 2.67 12.38 20.27
N ALA A 164 3.63 12.34 21.21
CA ALA A 164 3.44 11.73 22.52
C ALA A 164 2.36 12.46 23.35
N ASN A 165 2.35 13.80 23.31
CA ASN A 165 1.33 14.60 23.98
C ASN A 165 -0.08 14.38 23.39
N VAL A 166 -0.20 14.29 22.06
CA VAL A 166 -1.48 13.95 21.41
C VAL A 166 -1.95 12.57 21.83
N LEU A 167 -1.06 11.58 21.86
CA LEU A 167 -1.39 10.23 22.33
C LEU A 167 -1.90 10.25 23.79
N LEU A 168 -1.17 10.92 24.68
CA LEU A 168 -1.54 11.06 26.09
C LEU A 168 -2.94 11.68 26.25
N GLN A 169 -3.19 12.81 25.61
CA GLN A 169 -4.49 13.50 25.71
C GLN A 169 -5.64 12.67 25.10
N THR A 170 -5.36 11.94 24.02
CA THR A 170 -6.33 11.04 23.39
C THR A 170 -6.73 9.92 24.36
N ILE A 171 -5.75 9.24 24.98
CA ILE A 171 -6.00 8.17 25.95
C ILE A 171 -6.81 8.70 27.13
N LEU A 172 -6.42 9.84 27.70
CA LEU A 172 -7.14 10.47 28.81
C LEU A 172 -8.58 10.84 28.43
N SER A 173 -8.81 11.33 27.21
CA SER A 173 -10.17 11.62 26.74
C SER A 173 -11.03 10.37 26.59
N ILE A 174 -10.44 9.24 26.16
CA ILE A 174 -11.17 7.98 25.99
C ILE A 174 -11.50 7.37 27.36
N ASP A 175 -10.53 7.34 28.29
CA ASP A 175 -10.74 6.80 29.64
C ASP A 175 -11.87 7.51 30.39
N LYS A 176 -11.93 8.85 30.31
CA LYS A 176 -13.01 9.63 30.93
C LYS A 176 -14.40 9.26 30.43
N GLN A 177 -14.53 8.87 29.16
CA GLN A 177 -15.83 8.50 28.57
C GLN A 177 -16.28 7.09 28.95
N GLN A 178 -15.37 6.18 29.30
CA GLN A 178 -15.75 4.83 29.75
C GLN A 178 -16.26 4.79 31.19
N LYS A 179 -16.01 5.85 31.98
CA LYS A 179 -16.46 5.98 33.37
C LYS A 179 -17.82 6.67 33.54
N SER A 180 -18.46 7.06 32.43
CA SER A 180 -19.78 7.71 32.36
C SER A 180 -20.82 6.73 31.83
#